data_AF-A0A515D2L1-F1
#
_entry.id   AF-A0A515D2L1-F1
#
_cell.length_a   1.000
_cell.length_b   1.000
_cell.length_c   1.000
_cell.angle_alpha   90.00
_cell.angle_beta   90.00
_cell.angle_gamma   90.00
#
_symmetry.space_group_name_H-M   'P 1'
#
loop_
_entity.id
_entity.type
_entity.pdbx_description
1 polymer ?
#
loop_
_entity_poly.entity_id
_entity_poly.type
_entity_poly.pdbx_seq_one_letter_code
_entity_poly.pdbx_strand_id
1 'polypeptide(L)' 'MNKKLTGHQPGAKLTPKTESADIPYSGQCWKDNRGNKVTVTGASIYRVKFIRDGYEFPCEMPTSRFLSDFTLTGGSHYEN' A
#
# COMPACT_ATOMS: atom_id res chain seq x y z
N MET A 1 4.97 -30.25 -28.05
CA MET A 1 5.28 -28.89 -27.53
C MET A 1 4.06 -28.34 -26.81
N ASN A 2 4.05 -28.35 -25.48
CA ASN A 2 2.95 -27.84 -24.65
C ASN A 2 3.36 -26.55 -23.94
N LYS A 3 2.76 -25.45 -24.40
CA LYS A 3 2.90 -24.08 -23.92
C LYS A 3 2.29 -23.96 -22.51
N LYS A 4 3.13 -23.75 -21.50
CA LYS A 4 2.74 -23.44 -20.12
C LYS A 4 2.28 -21.98 -20.07
N LEU A 5 0.97 -21.75 -20.00
CA LEU A 5 0.38 -20.45 -19.69
C LEU A 5 0.22 -20.38 -18.16
N THR A 6 1.13 -19.66 -17.51
CA THR A 6 1.04 -19.29 -16.09
C THR A 6 -0.19 -18.41 -15.89
N GLY A 7 -1.24 -18.97 -15.32
CA GLY A 7 -2.42 -18.24 -14.89
C GLY A 7 -2.06 -17.26 -13.78
N HIS A 8 -2.36 -15.98 -13.99
CA HIS A 8 -2.32 -14.95 -12.97
C HIS A 8 -3.24 -15.34 -11.81
N GLN A 9 -2.71 -15.40 -10.58
CA GLN A 9 -3.53 -15.46 -9.38
C GLN A 9 -4.02 -14.04 -9.04
N PRO A 10 -5.32 -13.71 -9.09
CA PRO A 10 -5.84 -12.52 -8.46
C PRO A 10 -6.00 -12.84 -6.97
N GLY A 11 -4.91 -12.75 -6.21
CA GLY A 11 -4.90 -12.93 -4.77
C GLY A 11 -5.41 -11.69 -4.04
N ALA A 12 -6.65 -11.24 -4.31
CA ALA A 12 -7.31 -10.23 -3.48
C ALA A 12 -7.75 -10.90 -2.16
N LYS A 13 -6.81 -11.08 -1.23
CA LYS A 13 -7.14 -11.43 0.15
C LYS A 13 -7.41 -10.14 0.91
N LEU A 14 -8.68 -9.74 0.94
CA LEU A 14 -9.19 -8.69 1.81
C LEU A 14 -9.26 -9.26 3.24
N THR A 15 -8.22 -9.04 4.04
CA THR A 15 -8.24 -9.29 5.49
C THR A 15 -8.72 -8.03 6.23
N PRO A 16 -9.37 -8.19 7.40
CA PRO A 16 -10.26 -7.17 7.99
C PRO A 16 -9.47 -5.94 8.45
N LYS A 17 -9.80 -4.78 7.90
CA LYS A 17 -9.25 -3.50 8.31
C LYS A 17 -10.00 -2.99 9.53
N THR A 18 -9.35 -3.13 10.69
CA THR A 18 -9.69 -2.43 11.93
C THR A 18 -9.88 -0.94 11.63
N GLU A 19 -11.12 -0.49 11.80
CA GLU A 19 -11.73 0.77 11.34
C GLU A 19 -11.17 2.06 12.00
N SER A 20 -9.93 2.05 12.47
CA SER A 20 -9.30 3.23 13.11
C SER A 20 -7.83 3.47 12.73
N ALA A 21 -7.23 2.58 11.95
CA ALA A 21 -5.83 2.68 11.49
C ALA A 21 -5.68 3.07 10.00
N ASP A 22 -6.79 3.36 9.30
CA ASP A 22 -6.81 3.42 7.83
C ASP A 22 -6.47 4.80 7.23
N ILE A 23 -6.24 5.84 8.04
CA ILE A 23 -5.80 7.13 7.47
C ILE A 23 -4.27 7.13 7.42
N PRO A 24 -3.66 7.14 6.23
CA PRO A 24 -2.21 7.20 6.13
C PRO A 24 -1.72 8.52 6.72
N TYR A 25 -0.56 8.51 7.34
CA TYR A 25 0.07 9.72 7.90
C TYR A 25 1.52 9.86 7.45
N SER A 26 2.01 11.11 7.46
CA SER A 26 3.40 11.42 7.07
C SER A 26 4.40 10.71 7.98
N GLY A 27 5.35 10.00 7.38
CA GLY A 27 6.36 9.20 8.07
C GLY A 27 6.06 7.69 8.09
N GLN A 28 4.87 7.26 7.67
CA GLN A 28 4.59 5.83 7.55
C GLN A 28 5.31 5.18 6.37
N CYS A 29 5.76 3.95 6.60
CA CYS A 29 6.31 3.08 5.58
C CYS A 29 5.24 2.11 5.08
N TRP A 30 4.86 2.22 3.82
CA TRP A 30 3.92 1.32 3.15
C TRP A 30 4.64 0.50 2.08
N LYS A 31 4.02 -0.58 1.66
CA LYS A 31 4.53 -1.48 0.62
C LYS A 31 3.48 -1.61 -0.47
N ASP A 32 3.87 -1.41 -1.73
CA ASP A 32 2.96 -1.61 -2.86
C ASP A 32 2.78 -3.12 -3.16
N ASN A 33 1.79 -3.47 -3.97
CA ASN A 33 1.55 -4.86 -4.39
C ASN A 33 2.77 -5.52 -5.08
N ARG A 34 3.65 -4.73 -5.72
CA ARG A 34 4.92 -5.24 -6.29
C ARG A 34 6.04 -5.43 -5.27
N GLY A 35 5.79 -5.09 -4.01
CA GLY A 35 6.73 -5.26 -2.90
C GLY A 35 7.72 -4.12 -2.69
N ASN A 36 7.55 -2.98 -3.37
CA ASN A 36 8.40 -1.82 -3.22
C ASN A 36 7.95 -0.99 -2.02
N LYS A 37 8.93 -0.52 -1.27
CA LYS A 37 8.69 0.34 -0.12
C LYS A 37 8.38 1.74 -0.60
N VAL A 38 7.38 2.34 0.01
CA VAL A 38 7.04 3.75 -0.14
C VAL A 38 6.95 4.41 1.21
N THR A 39 7.34 5.67 1.25
CA THR A 39 7.29 6.50 2.45
C THR A 39 6.27 7.59 2.22
N VAL A 40 5.21 7.62 3.03
CA VAL A 40 4.22 8.68 2.98
C VAL A 40 4.86 9.96 3.48
N THR A 41 4.91 11.00 2.64
CA THR A 41 5.46 12.31 2.99
C THR A 41 4.38 13.27 3.44
N GLY A 42 3.15 13.07 2.99
CA GLY A 42 1.99 13.84 3.42
C GLY A 42 0.71 13.10 3.11
N ALA A 43 -0.29 13.20 3.98
CA ALA A 43 -1.57 12.58 3.73
C ALA A 43 -2.70 13.50 4.17
N SER A 44 -3.78 13.43 3.42
CA SER A 44 -5.01 14.17 3.61
C SER A 44 -6.18 13.21 3.40
N ILE A 45 -7.36 13.61 3.83
CA ILE A 45 -8.57 12.78 3.71
C ILE A 45 -8.86 12.32 2.27
N TYR A 46 -8.48 13.11 1.26
CA TYR A 46 -8.72 12.79 -0.15
C TYR A 46 -7.47 12.38 -0.93
N ARG A 47 -6.27 12.74 -0.47
CA ARG A 47 -5.01 12.53 -1.21
C ARG A 47 -3.88 12.10 -0.30
N VAL A 48 -3.01 11.24 -0.84
CA VAL A 48 -1.79 10.77 -0.20
C VAL A 48 -0.62 11.11 -1.11
N LYS A 49 0.40 11.73 -0.52
CA LYS A 49 1.70 12.01 -1.13
C LYS A 49 2.72 11.06 -0.52
N PHE A 50 3.45 10.35 -1.38
CA PHE A 50 4.46 9.40 -0.96
C PHE A 50 5.63 9.38 -1.92
N ILE A 51 6.79 8.97 -1.43
CA ILE A 51 8.01 8.76 -2.20
C ILE A 51 8.24 7.26 -2.31
N ARG A 52 8.54 6.78 -3.52
CA ARG A 52 8.91 5.38 -3.76
C ARG A 52 10.42 5.24 -3.74
N ASP A 53 10.89 4.11 -3.20
CA ASP A 53 12.30 3.77 -3.25
C ASP A 53 12.80 3.74 -4.71
N GLY A 54 13.84 4.51 -5.01
CA GLY A 54 14.37 4.68 -6.38
C GLY A 54 13.63 5.68 -7.28
N TYR A 55 12.72 6.51 -6.74
CA TYR A 55 12.03 7.55 -7.50
C TYR A 55 12.21 8.94 -6.85
N GLU A 56 12.75 9.89 -7.61
CA GLU A 56 13.14 11.21 -7.10
C GLU A 56 11.95 12.14 -6.81
N PHE A 57 10.81 11.93 -7.48
CA PHE A 57 9.65 12.80 -7.37
C PHE A 57 8.55 12.23 -6.45
N PRO A 58 7.88 13.05 -5.63
CA PRO A 58 6.72 12.61 -4.86
C PRO A 58 5.57 12.20 -5.78
N CYS A 59 5.02 11.01 -5.55
CA CYS A 59 3.78 10.56 -6.16
C CYS A 59 2.59 11.05 -5.33
N GLU A 60 1.53 11.51 -5.99
CA GLU A 60 0.25 11.80 -5.34
C GLU A 60 -0.87 10.92 -5.90
N MET A 61 -1.74 10.41 -5.02
CA MET A 61 -2.91 9.64 -5.43
C MET A 61 -4.07 9.73 -4.44
N PRO A 62 -5.29 9.31 -4.82
CA PRO A 62 -6.43 9.29 -3.92
C PRO A 62 -6.21 8.34 -2.74
N THR A 63 -6.64 8.76 -1.55
CA THR A 63 -6.50 7.97 -0.31
C THR A 63 -7.16 6.59 -0.44
N SER A 64 -8.37 6.53 -1.01
CA SER A 64 -9.07 5.26 -1.26
C SER A 64 -8.25 4.27 -2.10
N ARG A 65 -7.57 4.76 -3.14
CA ARG A 65 -6.72 3.93 -3.99
C ARG A 65 -5.47 3.48 -3.25
N PHE A 66 -4.82 4.41 -2.55
CA PHE A 66 -3.64 4.11 -1.76
C PHE A 66 -3.92 3.00 -0.73
N LEU A 67 -5.06 3.09 -0.05
CA LEU A 67 -5.47 2.10 0.94
C LEU A 67 -5.86 0.74 0.36
N SER A 68 -6.16 0.67 -0.93
CA SER A 68 -6.48 -0.59 -1.62
C SER A 68 -5.22 -1.25 -2.19
N ASP A 69 -4.30 -0.45 -2.74
CA ASP A 69 -3.11 -0.93 -3.46
C ASP A 69 -1.87 -1.13 -2.54
N PHE A 70 -1.87 -0.52 -1.34
CA PHE A 70 -0.73 -0.52 -0.43
C PHE A 70 -1.04 -1.18 0.91
N THR A 71 -0.03 -1.82 1.48
CA THR A 71 -0.07 -2.46 2.80
C THR A 71 0.90 -1.75 3.75
N LEU A 72 0.45 -1.44 4.97
CA LEU A 72 1.31 -0.82 5.98
C LEU A 72 2.38 -1.83 6.44
N THR A 73 3.65 -1.41 6.43
CA THR A 73 4.79 -2.31 6.72
C THR A 73 5.20 -2.32 8.19
N GLY A 74 4.52 -1.53 9.04
CA GLY A 74 4.89 -1.31 10.45
C GLY A 74 3.71 -1.25 11.42
N GLY A 75 2.53 -1.73 11.01
CA GLY A 75 1.39 -1.87 11.92
C GLY A 75 1.49 -3.21 12.63
N SER A 76 2.07 -3.22 13.84
CA SER A 76 2.01 -4.36 14.73
C SER A 76 0.55 -4.70 15.00
N HIS A 77 0.08 -5.81 14.44
CA HIS A 77 -1.09 -6.51 14.96
C HIS A 77 -0.73 -6.95 16.38
N TYR A 78 -1.13 -6.15 17.37
CA TYR A 78 -1.12 -6.61 18.76
C TYR A 78 -2.38 -7.46 18.93
N GLU A 79 -2.21 -8.77 18.88
CA GLU A 79 -3.19 -9.70 19.45
C GLU A 79 -3.08 -9.62 20.98
N ASN A 80 -4.20 -9.36 21.65
CA ASN A 80 -4.45 -9.78 23.02
C ASN A 80 -5.84 -10.43 23.03
#